data_AF-A0A0L7RJY6-F1
#
_entry.id   AF-A0A0L7RJY6-F1
#
_cell.length_a   1.000
_cell.length_b   1.000
_cell.length_c   1.000
_cell.angle_alpha   90.00
_cell.angle_beta   90.00
_cell.angle_gamma   90.00
#
_symmetry.space_group_name_H-M   'P 1'
#
loop_
_entity.id
_entity.type
_entity.pdbx_description
1 polymer ?
#
loop_
_entity_poly.entity_id
_entity_poly.type
_entity_poly.pdbx_seq_one_letter_code
_entity_poly.pdbx_strand_id
1 'polypeptide(L)'
;MLHDIDSLMDFEESKTFPNFFCSTANDSIEIDNNIEISQLLEVDPLAITDCDEDNTIVEDQINENKRTKRVKVVSKPKKLSGNIKNKTKGTKITIEKTADVDYDHIKEILGTLDIDLDIKKEEEVRKEVIEEEERKEKLYSLKVNIIHKVPPQHDIEGVLGTKPLTKTQRKLFLNYGPLKDGVFTPNEDKIIKENWKTFCEVHDWNPKYVQPFLCMTINGQFYIKSLEQRKKFAQFLANGIPWRSLYSVYHRFKNLHRKYEKSFHRYTPAEDQTILSYMKKGRKKKKHTKYADLSKILGRTSHSIWMRYQLLQKMQKDGKKESMYDVTWTLSLIGTFIKNLMNITLCNNVKDLKDAIIPKPVWLKLEEKLGIGYNLLKLFWWNQLHAQLFSTEPIYLNDIKIKLIEYVYGKGISNTREIVWQDVAKYFDGITSIFLCKVFYYLVHKAAVKISTTDFPAIVEYLYNREIRYIKNEVIDRFLPRLSYDNEKVDFVDEGNEIQ
;
A
#
# COMPACT_ATOMS: atom_id res chain seq x y z
N MET A 1 -13.88 -9.99 -43.33
CA MET A 1 -12.57 -10.41 -42.80
C MET A 1 -12.58 -10.12 -41.31
N LEU A 2 -12.53 -11.14 -40.45
CA LEU A 2 -12.36 -10.93 -39.01
C LEU A 2 -10.90 -10.52 -38.77
N HIS A 3 -10.69 -9.34 -38.19
CA HIS A 3 -9.40 -9.01 -37.61
C HIS A 3 -9.39 -9.48 -36.16
N ASP A 4 -8.37 -10.28 -35.86
CA ASP A 4 -8.09 -10.88 -34.56
C ASP A 4 -7.70 -9.79 -33.55
N ILE A 5 -8.70 -9.33 -32.77
CA ILE A 5 -8.51 -8.33 -31.70
C ILE A 5 -7.84 -8.97 -30.46
N ASP A 6 -7.98 -10.28 -30.28
CA ASP A 6 -7.36 -11.02 -29.17
C ASP A 6 -5.83 -11.11 -29.33
N SER A 7 -5.29 -10.97 -30.54
CA SER A 7 -3.85 -10.93 -30.83
C SER A 7 -3.13 -9.63 -30.38
N LEU A 8 -3.83 -8.57 -29.96
CA LEU A 8 -3.23 -7.23 -29.78
C LEU A 8 -3.35 -6.63 -28.37
N MET A 9 -3.95 -7.32 -27.40
CA MET A 9 -4.15 -6.77 -26.04
C MET A 9 -3.80 -7.77 -24.92
N ASP A 10 -2.78 -7.43 -24.13
CA ASP A 10 -2.50 -8.10 -22.84
C ASP A 10 -3.60 -7.74 -21.83
N PHE A 11 -4.63 -8.58 -21.72
CA PHE A 11 -5.76 -8.41 -20.80
C PHE A 11 -5.44 -8.61 -19.29
N GLU A 12 -4.16 -8.61 -18.88
CA GLU A 12 -3.76 -8.88 -17.49
C GLU A 12 -4.02 -7.73 -16.50
N GLU A 13 -4.27 -6.49 -16.96
CA GLU A 13 -4.63 -5.35 -16.09
C GLU A 13 -6.14 -5.30 -15.69
N SER A 14 -6.98 -6.23 -16.16
CA SER A 14 -8.44 -6.21 -15.96
C SER A 14 -8.94 -6.62 -14.55
N LYS A 15 -8.05 -6.76 -13.56
CA LYS A 15 -8.45 -7.00 -12.16
C LYS A 15 -8.94 -5.70 -11.51
N THR A 16 -10.27 -5.57 -11.40
CA THR A 16 -10.92 -4.50 -10.63
C THR A 16 -10.45 -4.47 -9.17
N PHE A 17 -10.40 -3.27 -8.60
CA PHE A 17 -9.75 -2.99 -7.32
C PHE A 17 -10.71 -3.02 -6.13
N PRO A 18 -10.45 -3.88 -5.11
CA PRO A 18 -10.95 -3.67 -3.75
C PRO A 18 -9.83 -3.41 -2.73
N ASN A 19 -8.56 -3.31 -3.16
CA ASN A 19 -7.40 -3.17 -2.27
C ASN A 19 -7.24 -1.78 -1.61
N PHE A 20 -8.17 -0.84 -1.84
CA PHE A 20 -8.04 0.57 -1.46
C PHE A 20 -7.84 0.84 0.04
N PHE A 21 -8.29 -0.07 0.92
CA PHE A 21 -8.20 0.09 2.38
C PHE A 21 -7.36 -0.98 3.08
N CYS A 22 -6.64 -1.79 2.33
CA CYS A 22 -5.86 -2.90 2.87
C CYS A 22 -4.36 -2.66 2.70
N SER A 23 -3.84 -1.68 3.44
CA SER A 23 -2.40 -1.44 3.57
C SER A 23 -1.71 -2.56 4.36
N THR A 24 -1.55 -3.72 3.71
CA THR A 24 -0.45 -4.63 3.99
C THR A 24 0.03 -5.20 2.66
N ALA A 25 1.21 -4.77 2.22
CA ALA A 25 1.73 -5.11 0.91
C ALA A 25 1.79 -6.63 0.68
N ASN A 26 1.10 -7.10 -0.36
CA ASN A 26 1.52 -8.26 -1.12
C ASN A 26 2.29 -7.72 -2.33
N ASP A 27 3.62 -7.81 -2.31
CA ASP A 27 4.51 -7.37 -3.39
C ASP A 27 4.38 -8.27 -4.63
N SER A 28 3.24 -8.19 -5.34
CA SER A 28 3.06 -8.75 -6.69
C SER A 28 1.76 -8.23 -7.32
N ILE A 29 1.84 -7.07 -7.99
CA ILE A 29 1.13 -6.62 -9.22
C ILE A 29 1.45 -5.12 -9.36
N GLU A 30 1.74 -4.66 -10.58
CA GLU A 30 1.97 -3.23 -10.84
C GLU A 30 0.64 -2.46 -10.66
N ILE A 31 0.63 -1.50 -9.74
CA ILE A 31 -0.52 -0.63 -9.47
C ILE A 31 -0.05 0.81 -9.59
N ASP A 32 -0.27 1.40 -10.77
CA ASP A 32 0.09 2.80 -11.10
C ASP A 32 -0.89 3.84 -10.50
N ASN A 33 -1.73 3.40 -9.55
CA ASN A 33 -2.80 4.17 -8.92
C ASN A 33 -2.54 4.41 -7.42
N ASN A 34 -1.43 5.08 -7.11
CA ASN A 34 -1.27 5.78 -5.82
C ASN A 34 -1.44 7.29 -6.07
N ILE A 35 -2.71 7.71 -6.21
CA ILE A 35 -3.08 9.10 -5.95
C ILE A 35 -2.99 9.30 -4.44
N GLU A 36 -2.53 10.46 -4.01
CA GLU A 36 -2.52 10.83 -2.61
C GLU A 36 -3.94 10.79 -2.04
N ILE A 37 -4.21 9.80 -1.18
CA ILE A 37 -5.41 9.80 -0.32
C ILE A 37 -5.50 11.15 0.41
N SER A 38 -4.37 11.79 0.74
CA SER A 38 -4.34 13.14 1.34
C SER A 38 -4.97 14.26 0.52
N GLN A 39 -5.08 14.17 -0.81
CA GLN A 39 -5.76 15.19 -1.64
C GLN A 39 -7.21 14.79 -1.97
N LEU A 40 -7.52 13.48 -1.96
CA LEU A 40 -8.88 12.93 -2.00
C LEU A 40 -9.71 13.21 -0.73
N LEU A 41 -9.08 13.75 0.32
CA LEU A 41 -9.69 14.03 1.63
C LEU A 41 -10.32 15.43 1.76
N GLU A 42 -10.06 16.37 0.83
CA GLU A 42 -10.55 17.75 0.94
C GLU A 42 -11.74 18.07 0.01
N VAL A 43 -12.04 17.23 -0.99
CA VAL A 43 -13.12 17.48 -1.96
C VAL A 43 -14.33 16.59 -1.72
N ASP A 44 -15.48 17.25 -1.60
CA ASP A 44 -16.79 16.64 -1.38
C ASP A 44 -17.19 15.74 -2.57
N PRO A 45 -17.54 14.44 -2.36
CA PRO A 45 -17.92 13.55 -3.46
C PRO A 45 -19.23 13.92 -4.18
N LEU A 46 -19.97 14.94 -3.72
CA LEU A 46 -21.32 15.28 -4.20
C LEU A 46 -21.44 16.74 -4.70
N ALA A 47 -20.33 17.46 -4.88
CA ALA A 47 -20.36 18.85 -5.32
C ALA A 47 -20.73 18.97 -6.81
N ILE A 48 -21.95 19.42 -7.10
CA ILE A 48 -22.34 20.08 -8.35
C ILE A 48 -22.80 21.49 -7.97
N THR A 49 -22.34 22.50 -8.70
CA THR A 49 -22.85 23.87 -8.61
C THR A 49 -23.86 24.09 -9.72
N ASP A 50 -25.14 24.28 -9.36
CA ASP A 50 -26.13 24.81 -10.29
C ASP A 50 -25.84 26.29 -10.54
N CYS A 51 -25.19 26.58 -11.66
CA CYS A 51 -24.87 27.93 -12.13
C CYS A 51 -24.97 28.01 -13.66
N ASP A 52 -26.17 27.73 -14.20
CA ASP A 52 -26.58 28.30 -15.49
C ASP A 52 -27.25 29.66 -15.22
N GLU A 53 -26.46 30.68 -14.88
CA GLU A 53 -26.92 32.07 -14.87
C GLU A 53 -25.77 33.02 -15.26
N ASP A 54 -26.03 33.87 -16.25
CA ASP A 54 -25.11 34.94 -16.67
C ASP A 54 -24.86 35.93 -15.50
N ASN A 55 -23.62 36.38 -15.30
CA ASN A 55 -23.26 37.79 -15.55
C ASN A 55 -21.81 38.19 -15.17
N THR A 56 -21.25 39.03 -16.05
CA THR A 56 -20.30 40.15 -15.84
C THR A 56 -19.15 40.08 -14.83
N ILE A 57 -17.96 40.35 -15.38
CA ILE A 57 -16.75 40.87 -14.74
C ILE A 57 -17.05 42.05 -13.79
N VAL A 58 -16.59 41.96 -12.55
CA VAL A 58 -16.19 43.13 -11.73
C VAL A 58 -14.88 42.79 -11.01
N GLU A 59 -13.82 43.55 -11.27
CA GLU A 59 -12.62 43.57 -10.43
C GLU A 59 -12.93 44.30 -9.12
N ASP A 60 -12.41 43.84 -7.99
CA ASP A 60 -12.04 44.78 -6.94
C ASP A 60 -10.83 44.31 -6.12
N GLN A 61 -10.09 45.28 -5.59
CA GLN A 61 -8.72 45.09 -5.09
C GLN A 61 -8.64 45.15 -3.55
N ILE A 62 -7.42 44.95 -3.00
CA ILE A 62 -6.95 45.48 -1.70
C ILE A 62 -7.53 44.71 -0.46
N ASN A 63 -6.80 44.36 0.61
CA ASN A 63 -5.60 44.96 1.20
C ASN A 63 -4.61 44.00 1.91
N GLU A 64 -3.43 44.56 2.15
CA GLU A 64 -2.17 44.06 2.71
C GLU A 64 -2.09 43.43 4.14
N ASN A 65 -0.87 42.94 4.42
CA ASN A 65 -0.07 43.08 5.66
C ASN A 65 -0.06 41.97 6.72
N LYS A 66 1.08 41.25 6.77
CA LYS A 66 2.21 41.66 7.65
C LYS A 66 3.55 40.99 7.27
N ARG A 67 4.56 41.80 6.94
CA ARG A 67 5.98 41.41 6.84
C ARG A 67 6.76 41.97 8.03
N THR A 68 7.57 41.15 8.70
CA THR A 68 8.65 41.62 9.58
C THR A 68 10.01 41.50 8.88
N LYS A 69 10.71 42.64 8.76
CA LYS A 69 12.13 42.73 8.38
C LYS A 69 12.99 42.22 9.56
N ARG A 70 14.21 41.70 9.45
CA ARG A 70 15.52 42.28 9.02
C ARG A 70 16.54 41.11 9.20
N VAL A 71 17.79 41.05 8.72
CA VAL A 71 18.77 41.96 8.10
C VAL A 71 19.50 41.17 6.98
N LYS A 72 20.30 41.82 6.11
CA LYS A 72 21.36 41.17 5.30
C LYS A 72 22.75 41.58 5.84
N VAL A 73 23.68 40.65 5.96
CA VAL A 73 25.12 40.96 5.97
C VAL A 73 25.76 40.25 4.78
N VAL A 74 26.55 40.99 3.99
CA VAL A 74 27.22 40.51 2.80
C VAL A 74 28.72 40.58 3.03
N SER A 75 29.42 39.47 2.84
CA SER A 75 30.85 39.47 2.51
C SER A 75 31.14 38.31 1.55
N LYS A 76 31.95 38.60 0.52
CA LYS A 76 32.30 37.68 -0.58
C LYS A 76 33.75 37.17 -0.42
N PRO A 77 34.18 36.15 -1.19
CA PRO A 77 35.13 35.15 -0.69
C PRO A 77 36.60 35.41 -1.07
N LYS A 78 37.50 34.65 -0.45
CA LYS A 78 38.82 34.32 -1.02
C LYS A 78 38.99 32.80 -1.12
N LYS A 79 39.42 32.34 -2.30
CA LYS A 79 39.93 30.99 -2.54
C LYS A 79 41.36 30.90 -2.03
N LEU A 80 41.80 29.70 -1.65
CA LEU A 80 43.18 29.26 -1.87
C LEU A 80 43.21 27.74 -2.08
N SER A 81 44.15 27.29 -2.91
CA SER A 81 44.25 25.94 -3.46
C SER A 81 45.26 25.08 -2.72
N GLY A 82 45.08 23.75 -2.74
CA GLY A 82 46.10 22.81 -2.27
C GLY A 82 45.77 21.36 -2.65
N ASN A 83 46.21 20.92 -3.83
CA ASN A 83 46.32 19.49 -4.12
C ASN A 83 47.50 18.90 -3.33
N ILE A 84 47.40 17.64 -2.89
CA ILE A 84 48.46 16.63 -3.07
C ILE A 84 47.85 15.23 -2.92
N LYS A 85 48.41 14.28 -3.65
CA LYS A 85 47.95 12.88 -3.72
C LYS A 85 48.88 11.97 -2.91
N ASN A 86 48.37 10.75 -2.67
CA ASN A 86 49.10 9.48 -2.74
C ASN A 86 49.84 8.89 -1.52
N LYS A 87 49.61 7.57 -1.43
CA LYS A 87 50.54 6.47 -1.08
C LYS A 87 50.85 6.18 0.39
N THR A 88 50.15 5.14 0.85
CA THR A 88 50.74 3.98 1.52
C THR A 88 52.21 3.71 1.16
N LYS A 89 53.05 3.60 2.18
CA LYS A 89 54.18 2.66 2.28
C LYS A 89 54.47 2.43 3.76
N GLY A 90 54.70 1.18 4.15
CA GLY A 90 55.08 0.85 5.52
C GLY A 90 56.58 1.02 5.74
N THR A 91 56.95 1.36 6.97
CA THR A 91 58.34 1.39 7.45
C THR A 91 58.37 0.77 8.84
N LYS A 92 59.20 -0.27 9.04
CA LYS A 92 59.53 -0.75 10.39
C LYS A 92 60.36 0.32 11.09
N ILE A 93 60.03 0.64 12.35
CA ILE A 93 60.90 1.42 13.22
C ILE A 93 61.33 0.52 14.37
N THR A 94 62.63 0.24 14.41
CA THR A 94 63.31 -0.33 15.58
C THR A 94 63.49 0.82 16.58
N ILE A 95 63.18 0.60 17.85
CA ILE A 95 63.49 1.56 18.93
C ILE A 95 64.37 0.84 19.96
N GLU A 96 65.45 1.52 20.35
CA GLU A 96 66.45 1.04 21.28
C GLU A 96 65.94 1.08 22.73
N LYS A 97 66.57 0.29 23.61
CA LYS A 97 66.29 0.30 25.06
C LYS A 97 66.97 1.49 25.72
N THR A 98 66.24 2.27 26.52
CA THR A 98 66.80 2.98 27.69
C THR A 98 65.76 3.24 28.78
N ALA A 99 66.26 3.22 30.01
CA ALA A 99 65.70 3.71 31.28
C ALA A 99 64.47 2.99 31.88
N ASP A 100 64.68 2.53 33.11
CA ASP A 100 63.67 1.95 33.99
C ASP A 100 62.56 2.94 34.36
N VAL A 101 61.32 2.47 34.29
CA VAL A 101 60.20 3.01 35.05
C VAL A 101 59.55 1.83 35.76
N ASP A 102 59.44 1.94 37.09
CA ASP A 102 58.94 0.89 37.97
C ASP A 102 57.52 0.45 37.56
N TYR A 103 57.42 -0.76 37.04
CA TYR A 103 56.20 -1.32 36.45
C TYR A 103 55.27 -1.96 37.50
N ASP A 104 55.77 -2.26 38.70
CA ASP A 104 54.98 -2.97 39.71
C ASP A 104 54.04 -2.01 40.46
N HIS A 105 54.45 -0.75 40.68
CA HIS A 105 53.61 0.22 41.38
C HIS A 105 52.41 0.74 40.56
N ILE A 106 52.48 0.69 39.22
CA ILE A 106 51.31 1.01 38.35
C ILE A 106 50.30 -0.16 38.32
N LYS A 107 50.79 -1.39 38.46
CA LYS A 107 49.98 -2.61 38.43
C LYS A 107 49.08 -2.76 39.66
N GLU A 108 49.49 -2.19 40.79
CA GLU A 108 48.74 -2.21 42.05
C GLU A 108 47.59 -1.18 42.10
N ILE A 109 47.65 -0.11 41.29
CA ILE A 109 46.66 0.99 41.31
C ILE A 109 45.50 0.79 40.31
N LEU A 110 45.68 -0.04 39.26
CA LEU A 110 44.69 -0.22 38.17
C LEU A 110 44.31 -1.69 37.88
N GLY A 111 44.76 -2.65 38.68
CA GLY A 111 45.00 -4.02 38.20
C GLY A 111 43.92 -5.11 38.33
N THR A 112 42.81 -4.93 39.07
CA THR A 112 41.99 -6.10 39.51
C THR A 112 40.49 -6.04 39.26
N LEU A 113 39.92 -4.95 38.74
CA LEU A 113 38.46 -4.83 38.51
C LEU A 113 38.06 -4.72 37.02
N ASP A 114 38.85 -4.02 36.18
CA ASP A 114 38.53 -3.90 34.74
C ASP A 114 38.90 -5.14 33.92
N ILE A 115 39.95 -5.87 34.30
CA ILE A 115 40.39 -7.09 33.59
C ILE A 115 39.29 -8.17 33.63
N ASP A 116 38.66 -8.36 34.79
CA ASP A 116 37.55 -9.31 34.97
C ASP A 116 36.29 -8.92 34.18
N LEU A 117 36.08 -7.62 33.91
CA LEU A 117 34.97 -7.12 33.10
C LEU A 117 35.21 -7.33 31.61
N ASP A 118 36.44 -7.13 31.13
CA ASP A 118 36.77 -7.35 29.72
C ASP A 118 36.92 -8.83 29.37
N ILE A 119 37.45 -9.68 30.26
CA ILE A 119 37.44 -11.14 30.07
C ILE A 119 36.00 -11.68 29.97
N LYS A 120 35.07 -11.20 30.80
CA LYS A 120 33.65 -11.60 30.73
C LYS A 120 33.00 -11.18 29.41
N LYS A 121 33.27 -9.95 28.92
CA LYS A 121 32.80 -9.50 27.59
C LYS A 121 33.41 -10.34 26.46
N GLU A 122 34.70 -10.67 26.52
CA GLU A 122 35.33 -11.54 25.52
C GLU A 122 34.76 -12.97 25.54
N GLU A 123 34.48 -13.53 26.71
CA GLU A 123 33.80 -14.82 26.84
C GLU A 123 32.36 -14.78 26.30
N GLU A 124 31.60 -13.73 26.58
CA GLU A 124 30.24 -13.54 26.05
C GLU A 124 30.27 -13.44 24.52
N VAL A 125 31.16 -12.63 23.94
CA VAL A 125 31.34 -12.52 22.48
C VAL A 125 31.77 -13.85 21.87
N ARG A 126 32.66 -14.63 22.52
CA ARG A 126 33.04 -15.97 22.05
C ARG A 126 31.85 -16.95 22.08
N LYS A 127 31.04 -16.93 23.14
CA LYS A 127 29.81 -17.74 23.25
C LYS A 127 28.81 -17.38 22.15
N GLU A 128 28.56 -16.08 21.91
CA GLU A 128 27.67 -15.64 20.83
C GLU A 128 28.12 -16.10 19.43
N VAL A 129 29.43 -16.07 19.16
CA VAL A 129 30.00 -16.54 17.87
C VAL A 129 29.83 -18.05 17.70
N ILE A 130 30.16 -18.86 18.73
CA ILE A 130 30.00 -20.32 18.70
C ILE A 130 28.52 -20.68 18.50
N GLU A 131 27.61 -20.05 19.26
CA GLU A 131 26.18 -20.23 19.08
C GLU A 131 25.71 -19.84 17.67
N GLU A 132 26.31 -18.83 17.01
CA GLU A 132 25.98 -18.47 15.63
C GLU A 132 26.43 -19.53 14.61
N GLU A 133 27.58 -20.17 14.81
CA GLU A 133 28.06 -21.25 13.95
C GLU A 133 27.22 -22.52 14.12
N GLU A 134 26.96 -22.96 15.35
CA GLU A 134 26.07 -24.10 15.62
C GLU A 134 24.65 -23.89 15.04
N ARG A 135 24.10 -22.67 15.15
CA ARG A 135 22.80 -22.32 14.52
C ARG A 135 22.85 -22.38 13.00
N LYS A 136 23.97 -21.98 12.36
CA LYS A 136 24.14 -22.10 10.89
C LYS A 136 24.19 -23.57 10.48
N GLU A 137 24.86 -24.43 11.23
CA GLU A 137 24.90 -25.87 10.96
C GLU A 137 23.54 -26.55 11.18
N LYS A 138 22.82 -26.21 12.26
CA LYS A 138 21.44 -26.66 12.52
C LYS A 138 20.48 -26.26 11.40
N LEU A 139 20.62 -25.05 10.84
CA LEU A 139 19.84 -24.60 9.67
C LEU A 139 20.23 -25.34 8.37
N TYR A 140 21.53 -25.55 8.15
CA TYR A 140 22.03 -26.15 6.91
C TYR A 140 21.70 -27.65 6.81
N SER A 141 21.66 -28.34 7.95
CA SER A 141 21.25 -29.74 8.11
C SER A 141 19.75 -29.93 8.35
N LEU A 142 18.97 -28.85 8.48
CA LEU A 142 17.57 -28.88 8.89
C LEU A 142 16.70 -29.78 8.01
N LYS A 143 16.07 -30.76 8.65
CA LYS A 143 14.98 -31.58 8.08
C LYS A 143 13.67 -31.08 8.68
N VAL A 144 12.79 -30.55 7.83
CA VAL A 144 11.46 -30.10 8.22
C VAL A 144 10.56 -31.29 8.41
N ASN A 145 10.18 -31.53 9.66
CA ASN A 145 9.15 -32.50 10.03
C ASN A 145 7.77 -31.86 9.81
N ILE A 146 6.96 -32.45 8.94
CA ILE A 146 5.59 -32.01 8.69
C ILE A 146 4.66 -32.84 9.58
N ILE A 147 3.95 -32.17 10.50
CA ILE A 147 3.06 -32.81 11.48
C ILE A 147 1.60 -32.93 11.03
N HIS A 148 1.26 -32.38 9.86
CA HIS A 148 -0.10 -32.31 9.30
C HIS A 148 -0.16 -32.90 7.88
N LYS A 149 -1.36 -33.26 7.42
CA LYS A 149 -1.54 -33.68 6.02
C LYS A 149 -1.43 -32.48 5.08
N VAL A 150 -0.44 -32.49 4.19
CA VAL A 150 -0.28 -31.46 3.14
C VAL A 150 -1.42 -31.55 2.12
N PRO A 151 -2.12 -30.44 1.80
CA PRO A 151 -3.11 -30.41 0.72
C PRO A 151 -2.45 -30.62 -0.67
N PRO A 152 -2.99 -31.46 -1.57
CA PRO A 152 -2.36 -31.75 -2.88
C PRO A 152 -2.05 -30.51 -3.74
N GLN A 153 -2.84 -29.44 -3.63
CA GLN A 153 -2.60 -28.20 -4.35
C GLN A 153 -1.33 -27.46 -3.90
N HIS A 154 -0.88 -27.69 -2.65
CA HIS A 154 0.41 -27.18 -2.16
C HIS A 154 1.61 -27.99 -2.66
N ASP A 155 1.40 -29.07 -3.43
CA ASP A 155 2.48 -29.78 -4.10
C ASP A 155 2.78 -29.27 -5.52
N ILE A 156 1.87 -28.53 -6.13
CA ILE A 156 1.98 -27.96 -7.50
C ILE A 156 3.11 -26.92 -7.62
N GLU A 157 3.41 -26.20 -6.54
CA GLU A 157 4.45 -25.17 -6.51
C GLU A 157 5.86 -25.77 -6.42
N GLY A 158 6.50 -25.97 -7.58
CA GLY A 158 7.86 -26.49 -7.66
C GLY A 158 8.96 -25.56 -7.12
N VAL A 159 8.72 -24.25 -7.01
CA VAL A 159 9.72 -23.26 -6.55
C VAL A 159 9.17 -22.33 -5.47
N LEU A 160 8.85 -22.92 -4.31
CA LEU A 160 9.31 -22.41 -3.01
C LEU A 160 8.97 -20.95 -2.64
N GLY A 161 7.93 -20.37 -3.23
CA GLY A 161 7.55 -19.00 -2.97
C GLY A 161 8.61 -17.92 -3.28
N THR A 162 9.53 -18.15 -4.23
CA THR A 162 10.32 -17.04 -4.84
C THR A 162 9.71 -16.52 -6.13
N LYS A 163 8.82 -17.30 -6.75
CA LYS A 163 8.06 -16.93 -7.95
C LYS A 163 6.58 -17.24 -7.75
N PRO A 164 5.66 -16.43 -8.31
CA PRO A 164 4.23 -16.75 -8.33
C PRO A 164 3.96 -17.98 -9.22
N LEU A 165 2.79 -18.60 -9.04
CA LEU A 165 2.25 -19.66 -9.88
C LEU A 165 2.24 -19.27 -11.37
N THR A 166 2.76 -20.12 -12.25
CA THR A 166 2.61 -19.95 -13.71
C THR A 166 1.14 -20.15 -14.14
N LYS A 167 0.79 -19.74 -15.37
CA LYS A 167 -0.56 -19.94 -15.93
C LYS A 167 -0.99 -21.42 -15.92
N THR A 168 -0.07 -22.36 -16.16
CA THR A 168 -0.33 -23.81 -16.10
C THR A 168 -0.52 -24.30 -14.66
N GLN A 169 0.35 -23.91 -13.73
CA GLN A 169 0.22 -24.27 -12.31
C GLN A 169 -1.04 -23.68 -11.68
N ARG A 170 -1.44 -22.46 -12.06
CA ARG A 170 -2.70 -21.83 -11.62
C ARG A 170 -3.92 -22.64 -12.08
N LYS A 171 -3.94 -23.12 -13.33
CA LYS A 171 -5.00 -24.04 -13.81
C LYS A 171 -5.03 -25.34 -13.00
N LEU A 172 -3.88 -25.97 -12.77
CA LEU A 172 -3.80 -27.18 -11.94
C LEU A 172 -4.27 -26.95 -10.49
N PHE A 173 -3.99 -25.78 -9.91
CA PHE A 173 -4.46 -25.44 -8.56
C PHE A 173 -5.98 -25.32 -8.52
N LEU A 174 -6.57 -24.67 -9.52
CA LEU A 174 -8.02 -24.47 -9.63
C LEU A 174 -8.81 -25.78 -9.77
N ASN A 175 -8.18 -26.88 -10.24
CA ASN A 175 -8.79 -28.21 -10.26
C ASN A 175 -9.08 -28.77 -8.85
N TYR A 176 -8.39 -28.28 -7.81
CA TYR A 176 -8.59 -28.70 -6.42
C TYR A 176 -9.50 -27.74 -5.62
N GLY A 177 -9.68 -26.50 -6.08
CA GLY A 177 -10.53 -25.51 -5.44
C GLY A 177 -10.09 -24.06 -5.68
N PRO A 178 -10.74 -23.09 -5.02
CA PRO A 178 -10.52 -21.66 -5.27
C PRO A 178 -9.11 -21.22 -4.85
N LEU A 179 -8.46 -20.42 -5.71
CA LEU A 179 -7.21 -19.73 -5.38
C LEU A 179 -7.52 -18.31 -4.90
N LYS A 180 -7.35 -18.06 -3.60
CA LYS A 180 -7.59 -16.76 -2.96
C LYS A 180 -6.41 -15.82 -3.24
N ASP A 181 -6.52 -14.98 -4.25
CA ASP A 181 -5.64 -13.83 -4.47
C ASP A 181 -5.95 -12.70 -3.44
N GLY A 182 -5.12 -11.65 -3.38
CA GLY A 182 -5.40 -10.44 -2.59
C GLY A 182 -5.08 -10.51 -1.09
N VAL A 183 -5.73 -9.67 -0.30
CA VAL A 183 -5.38 -9.32 1.09
C VAL A 183 -5.50 -10.50 2.05
N PHE A 184 -4.56 -10.64 2.98
CA PHE A 184 -4.64 -11.58 4.11
C PHE A 184 -5.53 -11.03 5.23
N THR A 185 -6.49 -11.84 5.67
CA THR A 185 -7.37 -11.57 6.82
C THR A 185 -6.60 -11.64 8.15
N PRO A 186 -7.11 -11.07 9.25
CA PRO A 186 -6.49 -11.22 10.58
C PRO A 186 -6.40 -12.68 11.02
N ASN A 187 -7.39 -13.51 10.66
CA ASN A 187 -7.37 -14.93 10.98
C ASN A 187 -6.25 -15.68 10.22
N GLU A 188 -6.05 -15.41 8.93
CA GLU A 188 -4.91 -15.96 8.18
C GLU A 188 -3.56 -15.48 8.78
N ASP A 189 -3.46 -14.22 9.24
CA ASP A 189 -2.26 -13.72 9.94
C ASP A 189 -2.00 -14.44 11.26
N LYS A 190 -3.06 -14.74 12.02
CA LYS A 190 -3.01 -15.47 13.29
C LYS A 190 -2.51 -16.90 13.05
N ILE A 191 -3.11 -17.60 12.08
CA ILE A 191 -2.70 -18.96 11.68
C ILE A 191 -1.22 -19.00 11.26
N ILE A 192 -0.73 -18.06 10.45
CA ILE A 192 0.69 -18.02 10.05
C ILE A 192 1.62 -17.84 11.26
N LYS A 193 1.24 -17.00 12.24
CA LYS A 193 2.02 -16.80 13.47
C LYS A 193 2.00 -18.01 14.39
N GLU A 194 0.86 -18.70 14.48
CA GLU A 194 0.71 -19.94 15.26
C GLU A 194 1.51 -21.08 14.61
N ASN A 195 1.43 -21.25 13.30
CA ASN A 195 2.26 -22.19 12.54
C ASN A 195 3.76 -21.92 12.72
N TRP A 196 4.21 -20.67 12.81
CA TRP A 196 5.61 -20.34 13.13
C TRP A 196 6.01 -20.76 14.56
N LYS A 197 5.14 -20.56 15.56
CA LYS A 197 5.40 -21.04 16.94
C LYS A 197 5.48 -22.57 16.98
N THR A 198 4.51 -23.26 16.38
CA THR A 198 4.49 -24.73 16.32
C THR A 198 5.69 -25.26 15.54
N PHE A 199 6.11 -24.58 14.46
CA PHE A 199 7.35 -24.93 13.75
C PHE A 199 8.57 -24.83 14.67
N CYS A 200 8.66 -23.76 15.46
CA CYS A 200 9.71 -23.56 16.43
C CYS A 200 9.76 -24.64 17.52
N GLU A 201 8.59 -25.02 18.05
CA GLU A 201 8.46 -26.09 19.04
C GLU A 201 8.89 -27.45 18.47
N VAL A 202 8.44 -27.81 17.27
CA VAL A 202 8.75 -29.10 16.61
C VAL A 202 10.22 -29.25 16.22
N HIS A 203 10.94 -28.15 15.97
CA HIS A 203 12.32 -28.18 15.49
C HIS A 203 13.34 -27.65 16.51
N ASP A 204 12.92 -27.46 17.77
CA ASP A 204 13.75 -26.89 18.84
C ASP A 204 14.45 -25.59 18.37
N TRP A 205 13.65 -24.66 17.84
CA TRP A 205 14.12 -23.39 17.30
C TRP A 205 13.58 -22.23 18.12
N ASN A 206 14.45 -21.34 18.59
CA ASN A 206 14.04 -20.17 19.36
C ASN A 206 13.27 -19.16 18.45
N PRO A 207 11.99 -18.84 18.73
CA PRO A 207 11.14 -18.00 17.88
C PRO A 207 11.67 -16.58 17.63
N LYS A 208 12.61 -16.08 18.45
CA LYS A 208 13.25 -14.77 18.27
C LYS A 208 14.16 -14.74 17.02
N TYR A 209 14.80 -15.85 16.66
CA TYR A 209 15.74 -15.92 15.52
C TYR A 209 15.03 -16.27 14.21
N VAL A 210 14.10 -15.42 13.79
CA VAL A 210 13.33 -15.59 12.55
C VAL A 210 14.11 -15.19 11.28
N GLN A 211 15.17 -14.36 11.41
CA GLN A 211 15.87 -13.74 10.28
C GLN A 211 16.33 -14.72 9.16
N PRO A 212 16.90 -15.91 9.46
CA PRO A 212 17.30 -16.87 8.42
C PRO A 212 16.14 -17.39 7.56
N PHE A 213 14.93 -17.41 8.12
CA PHE A 213 13.70 -17.81 7.44
C PHE A 213 13.07 -16.65 6.66
N LEU A 214 13.33 -15.38 7.01
CA LEU A 214 12.86 -14.21 6.24
C LEU A 214 13.64 -14.01 4.93
N CYS A 215 14.90 -14.41 4.94
CA CYS A 215 15.84 -14.30 3.84
C CYS A 215 16.62 -15.61 3.73
N MET A 216 16.08 -16.60 3.02
CA MET A 216 16.68 -17.94 2.85
C MET A 216 18.12 -17.96 2.27
N THR A 217 18.70 -16.83 1.89
CA THR A 217 20.04 -16.69 1.31
C THR A 217 20.89 -15.61 1.97
N ILE A 218 22.17 -15.91 2.23
CA ILE A 218 23.23 -14.92 2.44
C ILE A 218 24.35 -15.17 1.42
N ASN A 219 24.87 -14.10 0.80
CA ASN A 219 26.01 -14.13 -0.12
C ASN A 219 25.93 -15.17 -1.26
N GLY A 220 24.72 -15.57 -1.65
CA GLY A 220 24.46 -16.59 -2.69
C GLY A 220 24.25 -18.01 -2.17
N GLN A 221 24.55 -18.29 -0.89
CA GLN A 221 24.34 -19.58 -0.25
C GLN A 221 23.01 -19.62 0.51
N PHE A 222 22.31 -20.76 0.44
CA PHE A 222 21.05 -20.95 1.17
C PHE A 222 21.28 -21.41 2.61
N TYR A 223 20.53 -20.83 3.56
CA TYR A 223 20.53 -21.28 4.96
C TYR A 223 20.06 -22.73 5.10
N ILE A 224 18.94 -23.07 4.45
CA ILE A 224 18.45 -24.44 4.36
C ILE A 224 18.83 -24.97 2.97
N LYS A 225 19.75 -25.94 2.92
CA LYS A 225 20.38 -26.40 1.67
C LYS A 225 19.36 -26.90 0.64
N SER A 226 18.55 -27.87 1.04
CA SER A 226 17.61 -28.57 0.14
C SER A 226 16.42 -27.69 -0.28
N LEU A 227 16.05 -27.76 -1.56
CA LEU A 227 14.81 -27.14 -2.07
C LEU A 227 13.57 -27.82 -1.48
N GLU A 228 13.60 -29.13 -1.29
CA GLU A 228 12.51 -29.91 -0.71
C GLU A 228 12.23 -29.48 0.73
N GLN A 229 13.27 -29.37 1.57
CA GLN A 229 13.11 -28.97 2.98
C GLN A 229 12.58 -27.55 3.12
N ARG A 230 13.02 -26.66 2.23
CA ARG A 230 12.47 -25.31 2.12
C ARG A 230 11.01 -25.31 1.62
N LYS A 231 10.62 -26.17 0.66
CA LYS A 231 9.19 -26.34 0.26
C LYS A 231 8.37 -26.82 1.45
N LYS A 232 8.87 -27.81 2.19
CA LYS A 232 8.24 -28.34 3.42
C LYS A 232 8.06 -27.27 4.49
N PHE A 233 9.01 -26.34 4.67
CA PHE A 233 8.83 -25.17 5.54
C PHE A 233 7.66 -24.28 5.09
N ALA A 234 7.54 -23.98 3.79
CA ALA A 234 6.41 -23.20 3.28
C ALA A 234 5.07 -23.95 3.44
N GLN A 235 5.05 -25.27 3.24
CA GLN A 235 3.89 -26.14 3.49
C GLN A 235 3.52 -26.20 4.99
N PHE A 236 4.49 -26.07 5.89
CA PHE A 236 4.27 -25.93 7.33
C PHE A 236 3.61 -24.60 7.68
N LEU A 237 4.13 -23.48 7.15
CA LEU A 237 3.51 -22.16 7.34
C LEU A 237 2.09 -22.06 6.76
N ALA A 238 1.80 -22.82 5.70
CA ALA A 238 0.50 -22.83 5.02
C ALA A 238 -0.53 -23.81 5.61
N ASN A 239 -0.21 -24.50 6.72
CA ASN A 239 -1.17 -25.33 7.44
C ASN A 239 -2.43 -24.53 7.82
N GLY A 240 -3.63 -25.09 7.62
CA GLY A 240 -4.90 -24.38 7.80
C GLY A 240 -5.22 -23.30 6.74
N ILE A 241 -4.36 -23.07 5.74
CA ILE A 241 -4.58 -22.09 4.66
C ILE A 241 -4.49 -22.74 3.26
N PRO A 242 -5.37 -23.72 2.95
CA PRO A 242 -5.30 -24.53 1.72
C PRO A 242 -5.54 -23.75 0.42
N TRP A 243 -6.18 -22.58 0.50
CA TRP A 243 -6.63 -21.78 -0.66
C TRP A 243 -5.65 -20.65 -1.04
N ARG A 244 -4.49 -20.58 -0.38
CA ARG A 244 -3.40 -19.66 -0.71
C ARG A 244 -2.25 -20.40 -1.38
N SER A 245 -1.55 -19.73 -2.29
CA SER A 245 -0.26 -20.22 -2.80
C SER A 245 0.81 -20.17 -1.71
N LEU A 246 1.74 -21.12 -1.72
CA LEU A 246 2.91 -21.13 -0.84
C LEU A 246 3.74 -19.86 -1.03
N TYR A 247 3.83 -19.34 -2.26
CA TYR A 247 4.34 -17.99 -2.54
C TYR A 247 3.71 -16.91 -1.67
N SER A 248 2.38 -16.80 -1.70
CA SER A 248 1.68 -15.75 -0.96
C SER A 248 1.83 -15.91 0.55
N VAL A 249 1.75 -17.14 1.08
CA VAL A 249 1.92 -17.41 2.51
C VAL A 249 3.34 -17.08 2.99
N TYR A 250 4.36 -17.48 2.24
CA TYR A 250 5.76 -17.20 2.60
C TYR A 250 6.09 -15.70 2.50
N HIS A 251 5.59 -15.01 1.47
CA HIS A 251 5.70 -13.54 1.40
C HIS A 251 4.94 -12.85 2.53
N ARG A 252 3.79 -13.38 2.95
CA ARG A 252 3.05 -12.86 4.10
C ARG A 252 3.81 -13.03 5.41
N PHE A 253 4.32 -14.24 5.67
CA PHE A 253 5.19 -14.54 6.82
C PHE A 253 6.37 -13.55 6.90
N LYS A 254 7.05 -13.31 5.78
CA LYS A 254 8.12 -12.30 5.70
C LYS A 254 7.67 -10.91 6.16
N ASN A 255 6.50 -10.47 5.73
CA ASN A 255 5.98 -9.15 6.06
C ASN A 255 5.44 -9.06 7.51
N LEU A 256 4.94 -10.15 8.09
CA LEU A 256 4.52 -10.22 9.50
C LEU A 256 5.69 -10.14 10.49
N HIS A 257 6.88 -10.60 10.09
CA HIS A 257 8.07 -10.65 10.95
C HIS A 257 9.13 -9.57 10.62
N ARG A 258 9.02 -8.87 9.49
CA ARG A 258 9.85 -7.69 9.18
C ARG A 258 9.36 -6.46 9.95
N LYS A 259 10.05 -6.12 11.03
CA LYS A 259 9.87 -4.84 11.72
C LYS A 259 10.43 -3.69 10.86
N TYR A 260 9.53 -2.91 10.28
CA TYR A 260 9.83 -1.60 9.69
C TYR A 260 9.17 -0.53 10.55
N GLU A 261 9.96 0.27 11.25
CA GLU A 261 9.47 1.29 12.21
C GLU A 261 8.47 2.27 11.57
N LYS A 262 8.65 2.58 10.28
CA LYS A 262 7.89 3.61 9.58
C LYS A 262 6.92 3.11 8.50
N SER A 263 6.54 1.83 8.47
CA SER A 263 5.66 1.29 7.42
C SER A 263 4.34 2.04 7.22
N PHE A 264 3.79 2.65 8.28
CA PHE A 264 2.48 3.31 8.25
C PHE A 264 2.54 4.83 8.46
N HIS A 265 3.73 5.40 8.63
CA HIS A 265 3.90 6.83 8.87
C HIS A 265 3.91 7.61 7.54
N ARG A 266 3.30 8.80 7.48
CA ARG A 266 3.40 9.70 6.31
C ARG A 266 4.86 10.05 6.03
N TYR A 267 5.23 10.28 4.77
CA TYR A 267 6.56 10.78 4.42
C TYR A 267 6.70 12.23 4.87
N THR A 268 7.80 12.55 5.55
CA THR A 268 8.10 13.94 5.93
C THR A 268 8.86 14.66 4.80
N PRO A 269 8.80 16.01 4.72
CA PRO A 269 9.58 16.78 3.73
C PRO A 269 11.09 16.48 3.78
N ALA A 270 11.64 16.16 4.96
CA ALA A 270 13.03 15.76 5.13
C ALA A 270 13.35 14.37 4.53
N GLU A 271 12.41 13.42 4.64
CA GLU A 271 12.52 12.12 3.95
C GLU A 271 12.44 12.30 2.44
N ASP A 272 11.53 13.14 1.93
CA ASP A 272 11.41 13.44 0.50
C ASP A 272 12.68 14.11 -0.06
N GLN A 273 13.25 15.07 0.67
CA GLN A 273 14.53 15.71 0.30
C GLN A 273 15.70 14.70 0.34
N THR A 274 15.66 13.74 1.27
CA THR A 274 16.64 12.65 1.36
C THR A 274 16.53 11.73 0.14
N ILE A 275 15.32 11.29 -0.23
CA ILE A 275 15.08 10.48 -1.44
C ILE A 275 15.56 11.22 -2.69
N LEU A 276 15.13 12.48 -2.87
CA LEU A 276 15.46 13.27 -4.05
C LEU A 276 16.97 13.55 -4.15
N SER A 277 17.63 13.90 -3.05
CA SER A 277 19.07 14.16 -3.05
C SER A 277 19.88 12.88 -3.26
N TYR A 278 19.47 11.75 -2.69
CA TYR A 278 20.13 10.46 -2.93
C TYR A 278 20.03 10.04 -4.41
N MET A 279 18.86 10.23 -5.03
CA MET A 279 18.65 9.94 -6.44
C MET A 279 19.42 10.88 -7.36
N LYS A 280 19.48 12.19 -7.04
CA LYS A 280 20.28 13.18 -7.78
C LYS A 280 21.81 12.96 -7.64
N LYS A 281 22.27 12.42 -6.50
CA LYS A 281 23.69 12.05 -6.27
C LYS A 281 24.10 10.73 -6.96
N GLY A 282 23.22 10.15 -7.79
CA GLY A 282 23.38 8.82 -8.39
C GLY A 282 24.55 8.66 -9.38
N ARG A 283 25.74 8.33 -8.86
CA ARG A 283 26.76 7.56 -9.60
C ARG A 283 26.12 6.28 -10.18
N LYS A 284 26.71 5.69 -11.24
CA LYS A 284 26.25 4.52 -12.02
C LYS A 284 26.04 3.20 -11.22
N LYS A 285 25.26 3.19 -10.13
CA LYS A 285 24.84 1.98 -9.39
C LYS A 285 23.68 1.28 -10.11
N LYS A 286 23.62 -0.05 -10.03
CA LYS A 286 22.54 -0.88 -10.62
C LYS A 286 21.17 -0.48 -10.03
N LYS A 287 20.11 -0.44 -10.85
CA LYS A 287 18.76 0.05 -10.47
C LYS A 287 18.19 -0.55 -9.17
N HIS A 288 18.54 -1.79 -8.83
CA HIS A 288 17.98 -2.52 -7.69
C HIS A 288 18.59 -2.16 -6.33
N THR A 289 19.85 -1.67 -6.26
CA THR A 289 20.50 -1.44 -4.96
C THR A 289 20.10 -0.11 -4.31
N LYS A 290 19.77 0.92 -5.09
CA LYS A 290 19.46 2.26 -4.59
C LYS A 290 18.27 2.32 -3.61
N TYR A 291 17.23 1.51 -3.84
CA TYR A 291 16.07 1.44 -2.93
C TYR A 291 16.36 0.59 -1.68
N ALA A 292 17.25 -0.40 -1.77
CA ALA A 292 17.70 -1.18 -0.62
C ALA A 292 18.61 -0.34 0.30
N ASP A 293 19.50 0.47 -0.27
CA ASP A 293 20.32 1.43 0.47
C ASP A 293 19.42 2.47 1.17
N LEU A 294 18.45 3.07 0.45
CA LEU A 294 17.48 4.01 1.04
C LEU A 294 16.56 3.36 2.08
N SER A 295 16.19 2.09 1.92
CA SER A 295 15.37 1.33 2.89
C SER A 295 16.03 1.29 4.26
N LYS A 296 17.35 1.06 4.30
CA LYS A 296 18.15 1.10 5.53
C LYS A 296 18.25 2.51 6.13
N ILE A 297 18.41 3.53 5.28
CA ILE A 297 18.54 4.93 5.73
C ILE A 297 17.23 5.47 6.33
N LEU A 298 16.09 5.11 5.73
CA LEU A 298 14.79 5.71 6.07
C LEU A 298 13.95 4.88 7.07
N GLY A 299 14.29 3.61 7.30
CA GLY A 299 13.50 2.69 8.15
C GLY A 299 12.19 2.24 7.50
N ARG A 300 12.14 2.24 6.15
CA ARG A 300 10.94 2.01 5.33
C ARG A 300 11.18 0.92 4.28
N THR A 301 10.12 0.34 3.72
CA THR A 301 10.26 -0.67 2.66
C THR A 301 10.81 -0.07 1.36
N SER A 302 11.63 -0.81 0.62
CA SER A 302 12.16 -0.38 -0.68
C SER A 302 11.05 -0.03 -1.69
N HIS A 303 9.92 -0.76 -1.63
CA HIS A 303 8.76 -0.52 -2.49
C HIS A 303 8.05 0.80 -2.14
N SER A 304 7.83 1.09 -0.85
CA SER A 304 7.27 2.37 -0.40
C SER A 304 8.10 3.57 -0.87
N ILE A 305 9.43 3.44 -0.79
CA ILE A 305 10.36 4.50 -1.22
C ILE A 305 10.36 4.66 -2.75
N TRP A 306 10.21 3.57 -3.50
CA TRP A 306 10.05 3.62 -4.95
C TRP A 306 8.76 4.35 -5.35
N MET A 307 7.62 4.00 -4.75
CA MET A 307 6.33 4.68 -4.98
C MET A 307 6.41 6.17 -4.63
N ARG A 308 6.96 6.53 -3.46
CA ARG A 308 7.12 7.95 -3.09
C ARG A 308 8.03 8.70 -4.07
N TYR A 309 9.11 8.07 -4.54
CA TYR A 309 9.98 8.68 -5.54
C TYR A 309 9.28 8.93 -6.88
N GLN A 310 8.46 7.99 -7.36
CA GLN A 310 7.65 8.18 -8.57
C GLN A 310 6.65 9.32 -8.40
N LEU A 311 5.98 9.41 -7.26
CA LEU A 311 5.07 10.51 -6.94
C LEU A 311 5.79 11.87 -6.92
N LEU A 312 6.95 11.96 -6.27
CA LEU A 312 7.78 13.17 -6.28
C LEU A 312 8.28 13.55 -7.68
N GLN A 313 8.47 12.57 -8.58
CA GLN A 313 8.76 12.82 -9.99
C GLN A 313 7.53 13.33 -10.77
N LYS A 314 6.32 12.83 -10.48
CA LYS A 314 5.05 13.35 -11.04
C LYS A 314 4.88 14.82 -10.58
N MET A 315 4.87 15.08 -9.27
CA MET A 315 4.82 16.43 -8.68
C MET A 315 5.84 17.43 -9.26
N GLN A 316 7.07 17.00 -9.57
CA GLN A 316 8.09 17.87 -10.20
C GLN A 316 7.84 18.19 -11.69
N LYS A 317 7.09 17.35 -12.40
CA LYS A 317 6.60 17.63 -13.75
C LYS A 317 5.32 18.47 -13.71
N ASP A 318 4.44 18.14 -12.77
CA ASP A 318 3.07 18.65 -12.69
C ASP A 318 2.99 20.02 -12.00
N GLY A 319 4.06 20.47 -11.32
CA GLY A 319 4.22 21.84 -10.80
C GLY A 319 4.29 22.98 -11.84
N LYS A 320 3.67 22.76 -13.01
CA LYS A 320 3.40 23.71 -14.09
C LYS A 320 1.97 23.61 -14.66
N LYS A 321 1.14 22.68 -14.17
CA LYS A 321 -0.30 22.66 -14.43
C LYS A 321 -1.02 23.18 -13.18
N GLU A 322 -2.06 23.98 -13.42
CA GLU A 322 -3.02 24.38 -12.38
C GLU A 322 -3.71 23.15 -11.78
N SER A 323 -4.41 23.36 -10.66
CA SER A 323 -5.08 22.31 -9.89
C SER A 323 -5.79 21.28 -10.78
N MET A 324 -5.28 20.05 -10.81
CA MET A 324 -5.89 18.97 -11.60
C MET A 324 -7.26 18.53 -11.06
N TYR A 325 -7.79 19.16 -10.01
CA TYR A 325 -9.01 18.75 -9.33
C TYR A 325 -10.23 19.65 -9.62
N ASP A 326 -10.04 20.73 -10.38
CA ASP A 326 -11.03 21.79 -10.57
C ASP A 326 -11.84 21.61 -11.88
N VAL A 327 -12.49 20.45 -12.00
CA VAL A 327 -13.39 20.14 -13.14
C VAL A 327 -14.84 20.30 -12.69
N THR A 328 -15.49 21.38 -13.13
CA THR A 328 -16.94 21.59 -12.94
C THR A 328 -17.73 20.68 -13.88
N TRP A 329 -18.46 19.72 -13.32
CA TRP A 329 -19.24 18.72 -14.08
C TRP A 329 -20.64 19.25 -14.45
N THR A 330 -20.72 20.03 -15.54
CA THR A 330 -22.00 20.48 -16.11
C THR A 330 -22.71 19.34 -16.85
N LEU A 331 -24.05 19.42 -16.98
CA LEU A 331 -24.84 18.41 -17.72
C LEU A 331 -24.33 18.21 -19.17
N SER A 332 -23.91 19.30 -19.84
CA SER A 332 -23.30 19.26 -21.18
C SER A 332 -21.97 18.48 -21.20
N LEU A 333 -21.10 18.69 -20.20
CA LEU A 333 -19.86 17.92 -20.06
C LEU A 333 -20.13 16.44 -19.73
N ILE A 334 -21.14 16.16 -18.90
CA ILE A 334 -21.57 14.80 -18.56
C ILE A 334 -22.12 14.09 -19.81
N GLY A 335 -22.96 14.74 -20.62
CA GLY A 335 -23.46 14.18 -21.89
C GLY A 335 -22.32 13.90 -22.87
N THR A 336 -21.35 14.83 -22.96
CA THR A 336 -20.14 14.67 -23.76
C THR A 336 -19.27 13.52 -23.26
N PHE A 337 -19.16 13.32 -21.94
CA PHE A 337 -18.48 12.19 -21.31
C PHE A 337 -19.16 10.87 -21.69
N ILE A 338 -20.47 10.75 -21.48
CA ILE A 338 -21.23 9.52 -21.74
C ILE A 338 -21.17 9.16 -23.23
N LYS A 339 -21.42 10.13 -24.11
CA LYS A 339 -21.30 9.96 -25.57
C LYS A 339 -19.92 9.45 -25.98
N ASN A 340 -18.84 10.05 -25.47
CA ASN A 340 -17.50 9.59 -25.83
C ASN A 340 -17.16 8.23 -25.22
N LEU A 341 -17.60 7.93 -23.99
CA LEU A 341 -17.39 6.63 -23.36
C LEU A 341 -18.10 5.52 -24.16
N MET A 342 -19.40 5.68 -24.46
CA MET A 342 -20.16 4.74 -25.29
C MET A 342 -19.52 4.52 -26.67
N ASN A 343 -19.06 5.59 -27.33
CA ASN A 343 -18.39 5.50 -28.62
C ASN A 343 -17.04 4.75 -28.55
N ILE A 344 -16.29 4.84 -27.45
CA ILE A 344 -15.03 4.09 -27.28
C ILE A 344 -15.30 2.63 -26.92
N THR A 345 -16.34 2.35 -26.12
CA THR A 345 -16.72 0.98 -25.71
C THR A 345 -17.58 0.25 -26.72
N LEU A 346 -18.03 0.92 -27.78
CA LEU A 346 -18.95 0.40 -28.81
C LEU A 346 -20.31 -0.03 -28.23
N CYS A 347 -20.76 0.67 -27.18
CA CYS A 347 -22.07 0.44 -26.56
C CYS A 347 -23.16 1.24 -27.28
N ASN A 348 -24.30 0.59 -27.56
CA ASN A 348 -25.45 1.25 -28.19
C ASN A 348 -26.37 1.89 -27.14
N ASN A 349 -26.39 1.36 -25.91
CA ASN A 349 -27.21 1.87 -24.81
C ASN A 349 -26.31 2.23 -23.61
N VAL A 350 -26.64 3.31 -22.90
CA VAL A 350 -25.93 3.67 -21.65
C VAL A 350 -26.04 2.55 -20.59
N LYS A 351 -27.14 1.78 -20.61
CA LYS A 351 -27.36 0.61 -19.73
C LYS A 351 -26.33 -0.51 -19.94
N ASP A 352 -25.71 -0.59 -21.12
CA ASP A 352 -24.63 -1.56 -21.40
C ASP A 352 -23.36 -1.27 -20.58
N LEU A 353 -23.24 -0.05 -20.01
CA LEU A 353 -22.12 0.37 -19.15
C LEU A 353 -22.34 0.06 -17.66
N LYS A 354 -23.54 -0.38 -17.25
CA LYS A 354 -23.84 -0.72 -15.85
C LYS A 354 -22.95 -1.90 -15.41
N ASP A 355 -22.19 -1.69 -14.34
CA ASP A 355 -21.22 -2.64 -13.77
C ASP A 355 -20.10 -3.11 -14.73
N ALA A 356 -19.93 -2.43 -15.87
CA ALA A 356 -18.95 -2.81 -16.89
C ALA A 356 -17.50 -2.60 -16.44
N ILE A 357 -16.63 -3.59 -16.71
CA ILE A 357 -15.19 -3.51 -16.42
C ILE A 357 -14.51 -2.72 -17.54
N ILE A 358 -14.41 -1.39 -17.36
CA ILE A 358 -13.78 -0.48 -18.33
C ILE A 358 -12.23 -0.55 -18.23
N PRO A 359 -11.51 -1.06 -19.26
CA PRO A 359 -10.04 -1.23 -19.21
C PRO A 359 -9.26 0.09 -19.28
N LYS A 360 -8.01 0.10 -18.78
CA LYS A 360 -7.12 1.29 -18.81
C LYS A 360 -6.98 1.95 -20.20
N PRO A 361 -6.85 1.22 -21.33
CA PRO A 361 -6.82 1.82 -22.66
C PRO A 361 -8.09 2.62 -23.04
N VAL A 362 -9.27 2.27 -22.51
CA VAL A 362 -10.50 3.03 -22.76
C VAL A 362 -10.45 4.37 -22.03
N TRP A 363 -10.00 4.37 -20.76
CA TRP A 363 -9.82 5.59 -19.98
C TRP A 363 -8.81 6.57 -20.59
N LEU A 364 -7.72 6.05 -21.19
CA LEU A 364 -6.73 6.88 -21.90
C LEU A 364 -7.29 7.50 -23.18
N LYS A 365 -8.06 6.74 -23.99
CA LYS A 365 -8.77 7.30 -25.16
C LYS A 365 -9.83 8.34 -24.77
N LEU A 366 -10.43 8.22 -23.58
CA LEU A 366 -11.39 9.20 -23.06
C LEU A 366 -10.67 10.48 -22.59
N GLU A 367 -9.49 10.37 -21.98
CA GLU A 367 -8.61 11.52 -21.69
C GLU A 367 -8.21 12.27 -22.97
N GLU A 368 -7.80 11.56 -24.02
CA GLU A 368 -7.46 12.17 -25.32
C GLU A 368 -8.64 12.95 -25.94
N LYS A 369 -9.88 12.51 -25.70
CA LYS A 369 -11.11 13.13 -26.23
C LYS A 369 -11.65 14.28 -25.38
N LEU A 370 -11.46 14.25 -24.06
CA LEU A 370 -12.01 15.25 -23.14
C LEU A 370 -10.97 16.25 -22.61
N GLY A 371 -9.67 15.98 -22.79
CA GLY A 371 -8.58 16.79 -22.22
C GLY A 371 -8.41 16.66 -20.69
N ILE A 372 -9.28 15.88 -20.04
CA ILE A 372 -9.30 15.64 -18.59
C ILE A 372 -8.54 14.35 -18.28
N GLY A 373 -7.62 14.41 -17.30
CA GLY A 373 -6.77 13.27 -16.94
C GLY A 373 -7.56 12.00 -16.58
N TYR A 374 -7.16 10.84 -17.11
CA TYR A 374 -7.93 9.59 -17.03
C TYR A 374 -8.31 9.17 -15.61
N ASN A 375 -7.49 9.54 -14.62
CA ASN A 375 -7.74 9.30 -13.20
C ASN A 375 -8.96 10.05 -12.65
N LEU A 376 -9.19 11.28 -13.11
CA LEU A 376 -10.33 12.11 -12.69
C LEU A 376 -11.61 11.59 -13.33
N LEU A 377 -11.56 11.28 -14.63
CA LEU A 377 -12.65 10.65 -15.38
C LEU A 377 -13.15 9.37 -14.69
N LYS A 378 -12.20 8.53 -14.28
CA LYS A 378 -12.45 7.27 -13.58
C LYS A 378 -12.97 7.47 -12.15
N LEU A 379 -12.48 8.50 -11.45
CA LEU A 379 -12.91 8.86 -10.11
C LEU A 379 -14.36 9.38 -10.10
N PHE A 380 -14.70 10.25 -11.05
CA PHE A 380 -16.04 10.78 -11.26
C PHE A 380 -17.04 9.67 -11.62
N TRP A 381 -16.67 8.80 -12.57
CA TRP A 381 -17.47 7.63 -12.92
C TRP A 381 -17.82 6.78 -11.70
N TRP A 382 -16.82 6.38 -10.91
CA TRP A 382 -17.03 5.45 -9.81
C TRP A 382 -17.66 6.05 -8.56
N ASN A 383 -17.38 7.32 -8.24
CA ASN A 383 -17.90 7.96 -7.02
C ASN A 383 -19.24 8.65 -7.22
N GLN A 384 -19.67 8.90 -8.46
CA GLN A 384 -20.81 9.78 -8.72
C GLN A 384 -21.64 9.28 -9.92
N LEU A 385 -21.14 9.44 -11.14
CA LEU A 385 -21.96 9.28 -12.35
C LEU A 385 -22.57 7.88 -12.52
N HIS A 386 -21.86 6.81 -12.16
CA HIS A 386 -22.42 5.45 -12.23
C HIS A 386 -23.65 5.27 -11.32
N ALA A 387 -23.64 5.86 -10.12
CA ALA A 387 -24.79 5.82 -9.24
C ALA A 387 -25.95 6.64 -9.81
N GLN A 388 -25.67 7.84 -10.35
CA GLN A 388 -26.68 8.72 -10.95
C GLN A 388 -27.42 8.10 -12.13
N LEU A 389 -26.70 7.34 -12.99
CA LEU A 389 -27.28 6.73 -14.20
C LEU A 389 -28.00 5.40 -13.94
N PHE A 390 -27.65 4.67 -12.87
CA PHE A 390 -28.02 3.26 -12.74
C PHE A 390 -28.78 2.88 -11.46
N SER A 391 -28.98 3.81 -10.52
CA SER A 391 -29.81 3.59 -9.31
C SER A 391 -31.29 3.69 -9.65
N THR A 392 -32.11 2.70 -9.24
CA THR A 392 -33.57 2.74 -9.41
C THR A 392 -34.29 3.70 -8.46
N GLU A 393 -33.67 4.00 -7.32
CA GLU A 393 -34.23 4.82 -6.24
C GLU A 393 -33.40 6.11 -6.03
N PRO A 394 -34.01 7.19 -5.50
CA PRO A 394 -33.30 8.38 -5.03
C PRO A 394 -32.10 8.03 -4.13
N ILE A 395 -30.96 8.67 -4.38
CA ILE A 395 -29.67 8.29 -3.79
C ILE A 395 -29.40 9.15 -2.54
N TYR A 396 -30.05 8.76 -1.43
CA TYR A 396 -29.86 9.38 -0.11
C TYR A 396 -28.60 8.84 0.57
N LEU A 397 -27.67 9.73 0.93
CA LEU A 397 -26.42 9.35 1.57
C LEU A 397 -26.66 8.75 2.97
N ASN A 398 -27.66 9.22 3.70
CA ASN A 398 -28.02 8.71 5.03
C ASN A 398 -28.56 7.28 4.97
N ASP A 399 -29.37 6.94 3.97
CA ASP A 399 -29.81 5.56 3.74
C ASP A 399 -28.63 4.64 3.41
N ILE A 400 -27.69 5.11 2.58
CA ILE A 400 -26.49 4.33 2.24
C ILE A 400 -25.63 4.11 3.49
N LYS A 401 -25.44 5.15 4.32
CA LYS A 401 -24.72 5.03 5.61
C LYS A 401 -25.38 3.99 6.51
N ILE A 402 -26.71 4.03 6.68
CA ILE A 402 -27.46 3.11 7.55
C ILE A 402 -27.35 1.67 7.02
N LYS A 403 -27.69 1.43 5.74
CA LYS A 403 -27.61 0.11 5.09
C LYS A 403 -26.19 -0.49 5.21
N LEU A 404 -25.14 0.32 5.10
CA LEU A 404 -23.75 -0.12 5.30
C LEU A 404 -23.43 -0.52 6.74
N ILE A 405 -23.88 0.23 7.74
CA ILE A 405 -23.69 -0.10 9.15
C ILE A 405 -24.44 -1.40 9.49
N GLU A 406 -25.70 -1.52 9.07
CA GLU A 406 -26.54 -2.70 9.28
C GLU A 406 -25.94 -3.95 8.61
N TYR A 407 -25.39 -3.82 7.39
CA TYR A 407 -24.69 -4.92 6.73
C TYR A 407 -23.47 -5.42 7.52
N VAL A 408 -22.58 -4.50 7.93
CA VAL A 408 -21.33 -4.86 8.62
C VAL A 408 -21.60 -5.44 10.01
N TYR A 409 -22.53 -4.84 10.76
CA TYR A 409 -22.96 -5.34 12.07
C TYR A 409 -23.68 -6.69 11.96
N GLY A 410 -24.68 -6.81 11.07
CA GLY A 410 -25.48 -8.03 10.90
C GLY A 410 -24.69 -9.23 10.35
N LYS A 411 -23.57 -8.99 9.65
CA LYS A 411 -22.63 -10.05 9.24
C LYS A 411 -21.57 -10.39 10.31
N GLY A 412 -21.55 -9.68 11.45
CA GLY A 412 -20.58 -9.92 12.53
C GLY A 412 -19.12 -9.65 12.13
N ILE A 413 -18.89 -8.70 11.22
CA ILE A 413 -17.55 -8.46 10.66
C ILE A 413 -16.63 -7.85 11.72
N SER A 414 -15.53 -8.53 12.02
CA SER A 414 -14.60 -8.16 13.10
C SER A 414 -13.43 -7.29 12.63
N ASN A 415 -13.20 -7.20 11.32
CA ASN A 415 -12.13 -6.41 10.75
C ASN A 415 -12.47 -5.85 9.36
N THR A 416 -11.98 -4.65 9.05
CA THR A 416 -12.16 -4.04 7.71
C THR A 416 -11.62 -4.90 6.57
N ARG A 417 -10.61 -5.76 6.83
CA ARG A 417 -10.02 -6.69 5.85
C ARG A 417 -10.90 -7.91 5.53
N GLU A 418 -11.99 -8.12 6.25
CA GLU A 418 -13.00 -9.16 5.97
C GLU A 418 -14.09 -8.64 5.02
N ILE A 419 -14.19 -7.33 4.79
CA ILE A 419 -15.22 -6.74 3.92
C ILE A 419 -14.87 -6.95 2.45
N VAL A 420 -15.66 -7.78 1.76
CA VAL A 420 -15.59 -7.96 0.30
C VAL A 420 -16.55 -6.98 -0.37
N TRP A 421 -16.05 -5.81 -0.76
CA TRP A 421 -16.87 -4.71 -1.32
C TRP A 421 -17.66 -5.05 -2.58
N GLN A 422 -17.23 -6.07 -3.35
CA GLN A 422 -17.98 -6.62 -4.48
C GLN A 422 -19.23 -7.39 -4.04
N ASP A 423 -19.22 -8.01 -2.86
CA ASP A 423 -20.41 -8.64 -2.28
C ASP A 423 -21.31 -7.62 -1.61
N VAL A 424 -20.74 -6.57 -0.98
CA VAL A 424 -21.51 -5.44 -0.44
C VAL A 424 -22.31 -4.75 -1.56
N ALA A 425 -21.69 -4.44 -2.70
CA ALA A 425 -22.34 -3.74 -3.81
C ALA A 425 -23.60 -4.45 -4.36
N LYS A 426 -23.71 -5.78 -4.22
CA LYS A 426 -24.90 -6.54 -4.64
C LYS A 426 -26.18 -6.18 -3.86
N TYR A 427 -26.05 -5.46 -2.74
CA TYR A 427 -27.16 -4.96 -1.92
C TYR A 427 -27.50 -3.48 -2.19
N PHE A 428 -26.82 -2.83 -3.14
CA PHE A 428 -26.96 -1.41 -3.44
C PHE A 428 -27.02 -1.20 -4.96
N ASP A 429 -28.22 -1.23 -5.54
CA ASP A 429 -28.36 -1.16 -7.00
C ASP A 429 -27.78 0.14 -7.58
N GLY A 430 -27.02 0.01 -8.69
CA GLY A 430 -26.34 1.12 -9.35
C GLY A 430 -25.13 1.71 -8.61
N ILE A 431 -24.89 1.39 -7.34
CA ILE A 431 -23.85 2.02 -6.53
C ILE A 431 -22.55 1.20 -6.54
N THR A 432 -21.43 1.84 -6.90
CA THR A 432 -20.16 1.11 -7.03
C THR A 432 -19.57 0.68 -5.68
N SER A 433 -18.89 -0.46 -5.70
CA SER A 433 -18.08 -0.94 -4.57
C SER A 433 -17.05 0.07 -4.06
N ILE A 434 -16.56 0.99 -4.90
CA ILE A 434 -15.58 2.02 -4.54
C ILE A 434 -16.25 3.15 -3.76
N PHE A 435 -17.44 3.60 -4.20
CA PHE A 435 -18.22 4.60 -3.48
C PHE A 435 -18.62 4.12 -2.08
N LEU A 436 -19.20 2.92 -1.98
CA LEU A 436 -19.59 2.31 -0.70
C LEU A 436 -18.40 2.22 0.27
N CYS A 437 -17.24 1.84 -0.26
CA CYS A 437 -16.00 1.74 0.49
C CYS A 437 -15.51 3.10 1.00
N LYS A 438 -15.57 4.15 0.15
CA LYS A 438 -15.26 5.54 0.53
C LYS A 438 -16.21 6.04 1.63
N VAL A 439 -17.53 5.85 1.48
CA VAL A 439 -18.54 6.26 2.46
C VAL A 439 -18.32 5.57 3.82
N PHE A 440 -18.14 4.25 3.82
CA PHE A 440 -17.94 3.49 5.06
C PHE A 440 -16.62 3.86 5.77
N TYR A 441 -15.55 4.14 5.02
CA TYR A 441 -14.30 4.61 5.62
C TYR A 441 -14.49 5.91 6.41
N TYR A 442 -15.22 6.90 5.86
CA TYR A 442 -15.49 8.14 6.58
C TYR A 442 -16.37 7.93 7.82
N LEU A 443 -17.37 7.03 7.76
CA LEU A 443 -18.16 6.63 8.94
C LEU A 443 -17.27 6.06 10.04
N VAL A 444 -16.45 5.07 9.72
CA VAL A 444 -15.53 4.40 10.65
C VAL A 444 -14.53 5.40 11.23
N HIS A 445 -13.95 6.28 10.42
CA HIS A 445 -13.01 7.30 10.88
C HIS A 445 -13.67 8.34 11.80
N LYS A 446 -14.84 8.87 11.42
CA LYS A 446 -15.62 9.81 12.26
C LYS A 446 -15.96 9.17 13.61
N ALA A 447 -16.44 7.93 13.62
CA ALA A 447 -16.77 7.20 14.83
C ALA A 447 -15.53 6.89 15.69
N ALA A 448 -14.43 6.42 15.09
CA ALA A 448 -13.17 6.14 15.78
C ALA A 448 -12.63 7.36 16.54
N VAL A 449 -12.66 8.54 15.92
CA VAL A 449 -12.30 9.81 16.55
C VAL A 449 -13.29 10.19 17.66
N LYS A 450 -14.60 10.04 17.41
CA LYS A 450 -15.68 10.41 18.35
C LYS A 450 -15.69 9.57 19.64
N ILE A 451 -15.25 8.31 19.58
CA ILE A 451 -15.17 7.41 20.75
C ILE A 451 -13.73 7.10 21.20
N SER A 452 -12.73 7.74 20.59
CA SER A 452 -11.30 7.60 20.90
C SER A 452 -10.79 6.14 20.93
N THR A 453 -11.20 5.32 19.94
CA THR A 453 -10.73 3.92 19.82
C THR A 453 -10.24 3.59 18.42
N THR A 454 -9.39 2.57 18.33
CA THR A 454 -8.99 1.90 17.08
C THR A 454 -9.56 0.49 16.95
N ASP A 455 -10.29 0.01 17.96
CA ASP A 455 -10.95 -1.30 17.93
C ASP A 455 -12.18 -1.28 17.00
N PHE A 456 -12.12 -2.09 15.94
CA PHE A 456 -13.14 -2.08 14.90
C PHE A 456 -14.50 -2.63 15.37
N PRO A 457 -14.60 -3.75 16.12
CA PRO A 457 -15.85 -4.19 16.73
C PRO A 457 -16.53 -3.10 17.57
N ALA A 458 -15.80 -2.42 18.47
CA ALA A 458 -16.36 -1.33 19.27
C ALA A 458 -16.85 -0.15 18.41
N ILE A 459 -16.17 0.17 17.30
CA ILE A 459 -16.62 1.19 16.34
C ILE A 459 -17.92 0.77 15.65
N VAL A 460 -18.01 -0.49 15.19
CA VAL A 460 -19.21 -1.02 14.51
C VAL A 460 -20.40 -1.10 15.46
N GLU A 461 -20.18 -1.51 16.72
CA GLU A 461 -21.21 -1.48 17.76
C GLU A 461 -21.70 -0.05 18.05
N TYR A 462 -20.77 0.92 18.16
CA TYR A 462 -21.14 2.33 18.32
C TYR A 462 -21.96 2.86 17.13
N LEU A 463 -21.52 2.57 15.91
CA LEU A 463 -22.21 2.97 14.69
C LEU A 463 -23.66 2.46 14.67
N TYR A 464 -23.86 1.17 14.99
CA TYR A 464 -25.17 0.54 14.99
C TYR A 464 -26.07 1.04 16.14
N ASN A 465 -25.56 1.01 17.38
CA ASN A 465 -26.38 1.34 18.56
C ASN A 465 -26.65 2.84 18.74
N ARG A 466 -25.78 3.71 18.21
CA ARG A 466 -25.87 5.18 18.41
C ARG A 466 -25.87 5.98 17.10
N GLU A 467 -24.90 5.79 16.20
CA GLU A 467 -24.80 6.66 15.01
C GLU A 467 -26.00 6.51 14.06
N ILE A 468 -26.59 5.32 13.88
CA ILE A 468 -27.85 5.15 13.13
C ILE A 468 -28.97 6.06 13.66
N ARG A 469 -29.09 6.24 14.98
CA ARG A 469 -30.13 7.10 15.58
C ARG A 469 -29.85 8.59 15.32
N TYR A 470 -28.58 9.00 15.30
CA TYR A 470 -28.22 10.35 14.91
C TYR A 470 -28.50 10.60 13.43
N ILE A 471 -28.11 9.68 12.55
CA ILE A 471 -28.33 9.76 11.10
C ILE A 471 -29.84 9.84 10.76
N LYS A 472 -30.69 9.03 11.40
CA LYS A 472 -32.15 9.08 11.22
C LYS A 472 -32.82 10.36 11.73
N ASN A 473 -32.11 11.15 12.55
CA ASN A 473 -32.58 12.41 13.12
C ASN A 473 -31.87 13.64 12.49
N GLU A 474 -31.02 13.46 11.48
CA GLU A 474 -30.44 14.57 10.73
C GLU A 474 -31.53 15.21 9.85
N VAL A 475 -31.77 16.52 10.02
CA VAL A 475 -32.80 17.29 9.29
C VAL A 475 -32.44 17.50 7.81
N ILE A 476 -31.15 17.37 7.48
CA ILE A 476 -30.60 17.56 6.13
C ILE A 476 -29.81 16.31 5.79
N ASP A 477 -30.19 15.62 4.72
CA ASP A 477 -29.34 14.63 4.07
C ASP A 477 -28.74 15.20 2.78
N ARG A 478 -27.61 14.63 2.37
CA ARG A 478 -27.01 14.86 1.07
C ARG A 478 -27.59 13.86 0.08
N PHE A 479 -28.27 14.40 -0.91
CA PHE A 479 -28.85 13.67 -2.01
C PHE A 479 -27.93 13.74 -3.24
N LEU A 480 -27.89 12.67 -4.03
CA LEU A 480 -27.25 12.67 -5.35
C LEU A 480 -28.35 12.49 -6.42
N PRO A 481 -28.61 13.51 -7.27
CA PRO A 481 -29.72 13.46 -8.21
C PRO A 481 -29.48 12.43 -9.31
N ARG A 482 -30.51 11.67 -9.67
CA ARG A 482 -30.43 10.72 -10.78
C ARG A 482 -30.49 11.45 -12.12
N LEU A 483 -29.79 10.87 -13.09
CA LEU A 483 -29.63 11.41 -14.44
C LEU A 483 -30.17 10.41 -15.46
N SER A 484 -30.95 10.89 -16.42
CA SER A 484 -31.25 10.17 -17.65
C SER A 484 -30.19 10.48 -18.71
N TYR A 485 -30.08 9.63 -19.73
CA TYR A 485 -29.30 9.94 -20.92
C TYR A 485 -30.04 9.41 -22.15
N ASP A 486 -30.78 10.32 -22.80
CA ASP A 486 -31.63 10.03 -23.95
C ASP A 486 -31.39 11.08 -25.05
N ASN A 487 -31.39 10.67 -26.32
CA ASN A 487 -31.16 11.55 -27.48
C ASN A 487 -29.90 12.44 -27.37
N GLU A 488 -28.82 11.90 -26.80
CA GLU A 488 -27.55 12.59 -26.51
C GLU A 488 -27.62 13.74 -25.48
N LYS A 489 -28.75 13.90 -24.78
CA LYS A 489 -28.92 14.86 -23.67
C LYS A 489 -28.86 14.16 -22.32
N VAL A 490 -28.52 14.93 -21.28
CA VAL A 490 -28.55 14.50 -19.88
C VAL A 490 -29.52 15.42 -19.16
N ASP A 491 -30.58 14.84 -18.60
CA ASP A 491 -31.61 15.57 -17.87
C ASP A 491 -31.77 14.94 -16.47
N PHE A 492 -32.25 15.72 -15.49
CA PHE A 492 -32.51 15.22 -14.14
C PHE A 492 -33.80 14.39 -14.10
N VAL A 493 -33.80 13.29 -13.36
CA VAL A 493 -34.98 12.39 -13.24
C VAL A 493 -35.86 12.75 -12.04
N ASP A 494 -35.29 13.42 -11.03
CA ASP A 494 -35.93 13.61 -9.72
C ASP A 494 -36.53 15.02 -9.51
N GLU A 495 -36.51 15.90 -10.52
CA GLU A 495 -37.00 17.31 -10.50
C GLU A 495 -38.51 17.49 -10.21
N GLY A 496 -39.26 16.43 -9.92
CA GLY A 496 -40.68 16.47 -9.56
C GLY A 496 -40.98 16.38 -8.06
N ASN A 497 -39.98 16.08 -7.22
CA ASN A 497 -40.15 15.88 -5.78
C ASN A 497 -39.42 16.97 -4.97
N GLU A 498 -40.01 18.17 -4.94
CA GLU A 498 -39.64 19.17 -3.92
C GLU A 498 -39.84 18.55 -2.53
N ILE A 499 -38.80 18.64 -1.69
CA ILE A 499 -38.82 18.14 -0.31
C ILE A 499 -39.68 19.09 0.54
N GLN A 500 -40.73 18.57 1.16
CA GLN A 500 -41.43 19.19 2.31
C GLN A 500 -40.85 18.69 3.64
#